data_AF-A0A7G9Y7P4-F1
#
_entry.id   AF-A0A7G9Y7P4-F1
#
_cell.length_a   1.000
_cell.length_b   1.000
_cell.length_c   1.000
_cell.angle_alpha   90.00
_cell.angle_beta   90.00
_cell.angle_gamma   90.00
#
_symmetry.space_group_name_H-M   'P 1'
#
loop_
_entity.id
_entity.type
_entity.pdbx_description
1 polymer ?
#
loop_
_entity_poly.entity_id
_entity_poly.type
_entity_poly.pdbx_seq_one_letter_code
_entity_poly.pdbx_strand_id
1 'polypeptide(L)'
;MLNIDRALGNDRLMKAITGLSASEFNELIESFKEEFQNETWVRYETGVELGNRERKPGGGRIGNLGSYAAKLFFTLFYFKCYTTFDILGFLFDLNR
;
A
#
# COMPACT_ATOMS: atom_id res chain seq x y z
N MET A 1 -10.10 -0.92 -9.91
CA MET A 1 -8.93 -0.35 -9.22
C MET A 1 -8.39 0.85 -10.00
N LEU A 2 -8.08 1.94 -9.30
CA LEU A 2 -7.44 3.14 -9.85
C LEU A 2 -6.18 2.75 -10.66
N ASN A 3 -6.06 3.34 -11.84
CA ASN A 3 -5.01 2.98 -12.80
C ASN A 3 -3.69 3.64 -12.41
N ILE A 4 -2.83 2.87 -11.73
CA ILE A 4 -1.50 3.31 -11.26
C ILE A 4 -0.59 3.62 -12.45
N ASP A 5 -0.62 2.82 -13.51
CA ASP A 5 0.26 2.99 -14.67
C ASP A 5 -0.01 4.34 -15.38
N ARG A 6 -1.28 4.73 -15.47
CA ARG A 6 -1.67 6.05 -15.99
C ARG A 6 -1.13 7.18 -15.11
N ALA A 7 -1.11 6.99 -13.79
CA ALA A 7 -0.53 7.98 -12.89
C ALA A 7 0.99 8.06 -13.11
N LEU A 8 1.69 6.93 -13.10
CA LEU A 8 3.15 6.87 -13.31
C LEU A 8 3.61 7.51 -14.63
N GLY A 9 2.78 7.45 -15.68
CA GLY A 9 3.06 8.12 -16.96
C GLY A 9 2.84 9.64 -16.96
N ASN A 10 2.37 10.25 -15.87
CA ASN A 10 2.07 11.67 -15.78
C ASN A 10 2.51 12.27 -14.44
N ASP A 11 3.65 12.92 -14.46
CA ASP A 11 4.30 13.48 -13.27
C ASP A 11 3.46 14.55 -12.55
N ARG A 12 2.69 15.35 -13.30
CA ARG A 12 1.76 16.33 -12.72
C ARG A 12 0.65 15.60 -11.95
N LEU A 13 0.11 14.52 -12.52
CA LEU A 13 -0.94 13.72 -11.89
C LEU A 13 -0.40 13.02 -10.64
N MET A 14 0.78 12.39 -10.71
CA MET A 14 1.45 11.77 -9.55
C MET A 14 1.56 12.76 -8.39
N LYS A 15 2.14 13.93 -8.62
CA LYS A 15 2.32 14.94 -7.57
C LYS A 15 0.99 15.41 -6.97
N ALA A 16 -0.06 15.50 -7.80
CA ALA A 16 -1.37 15.90 -7.34
C ALA A 16 -2.01 14.87 -6.40
N ILE A 17 -1.86 13.58 -6.68
CA ILE A 17 -2.60 12.51 -5.98
C ILE A 17 -1.77 11.69 -5.00
N THR A 18 -0.44 11.69 -5.08
CA THR A 18 0.46 11.01 -4.12
C THR A 18 1.43 11.97 -3.43
N GLY A 19 1.63 13.17 -3.98
CA GLY A 19 2.62 14.14 -3.49
C GLY A 19 4.04 13.92 -4.01
N LEU A 20 4.28 12.88 -4.81
CA LEU A 20 5.60 12.53 -5.37
C LEU A 20 5.58 12.57 -6.90
N SER A 21 6.73 12.78 -7.53
CA SER A 21 6.95 12.43 -8.95
C SER A 21 6.99 10.91 -9.15
N ALA A 22 6.97 10.47 -10.41
CA ALA A 22 7.18 9.06 -10.73
C ALA A 22 8.57 8.55 -10.29
N SER A 23 9.61 9.39 -10.39
CA SER A 23 10.98 9.03 -9.98
C SER A 23 11.07 8.84 -8.46
N GLU A 24 10.62 9.84 -7.69
CA GLU A 24 10.62 9.77 -6.21
C GLU A 24 9.78 8.59 -5.70
N PHE A 25 8.66 8.31 -6.36
CA PHE A 25 7.84 7.14 -6.05
C PHE A 25 8.60 5.83 -6.28
N ASN A 26 9.28 5.68 -7.42
CA ASN A 26 10.06 4.48 -7.73
C ASN A 26 11.23 4.27 -6.77
N GLU A 27 11.92 5.35 -6.38
CA GLU A 27 12.97 5.30 -5.37
C GLU A 27 12.43 4.86 -4.01
N LEU A 28 11.26 5.36 -3.61
CA LEU A 28 10.63 5.02 -2.33
C LEU A 28 10.09 3.59 -2.29
N ILE A 29 9.72 2.99 -3.44
CA ILE A 29 9.20 1.61 -3.48
C ILE A 29 10.20 0.60 -2.90
N GLU A 30 11.50 0.78 -3.16
CA GLU A 30 12.52 -0.18 -2.74
C GLU A 30 12.66 -0.22 -1.21
N SER A 31 12.81 0.95 -0.57
CA SER A 31 12.88 1.03 0.89
C SER A 31 11.55 0.68 1.55
N PHE A 32 10.43 1.06 0.94
CA PHE A 32 9.09 0.66 1.42
C PHE A 32 8.89 -0.86 1.41
N LYS A 33 9.36 -1.56 0.38
CA LYS A 33 9.24 -3.01 0.27
C LYS A 33 9.97 -3.72 1.42
N GLU A 34 11.21 -3.31 1.69
CA GLU A 34 12.02 -3.87 2.77
C GLU A 34 11.34 -3.64 4.13
N GLU A 35 10.96 -2.39 4.42
CA GLU A 35 10.34 -2.06 5.70
C GLU A 35 8.98 -2.73 5.89
N PHE A 36 8.17 -2.83 4.82
CA PHE A 36 6.90 -3.53 4.88
C PHE A 36 7.08 -5.02 5.24
N GLN A 37 8.12 -5.67 4.71
CA GLN A 37 8.42 -7.06 5.04
C GLN A 37 8.89 -7.20 6.49
N ASN A 38 9.78 -6.33 6.94
CA ASN A 38 10.28 -6.31 8.31
C ASN A 38 9.13 -6.12 9.31
N GLU A 39 8.32 -5.08 9.12
CA GLU A 39 7.12 -4.81 9.93
C GLU A 39 6.14 -5.98 9.96
N THR A 40 5.99 -6.69 8.83
CA THR A 40 5.12 -7.87 8.76
C THR A 40 5.61 -8.98 9.68
N TRP A 41 6.93 -9.21 9.74
CA TRP A 41 7.52 -10.21 10.62
C TRP A 41 7.49 -9.79 12.08
N VAL A 42 7.84 -8.54 12.39
CA VAL A 42 7.75 -7.98 13.76
C VAL A 42 6.34 -8.17 14.32
N ARG A 43 5.30 -7.78 13.56
CA ARG A 43 3.90 -7.96 13.98
C ARG A 43 3.52 -9.43 14.19
N TYR A 44 4.06 -10.34 13.38
CA TYR A 44 3.82 -11.76 13.56
C TYR A 44 4.46 -12.27 14.85
N GLU A 45 5.73 -11.96 15.09
CA GLU A 45 6.48 -12.38 16.28
C GLU A 45 5.83 -11.87 17.56
N THR A 46 5.52 -10.56 17.63
CA THR A 46 4.77 -9.99 18.75
C THR A 46 3.41 -10.66 18.93
N GLY A 47 2.71 -10.97 17.83
CA GLY A 47 1.42 -11.66 17.88
C GLY A 47 1.52 -13.10 18.42
N VAL A 48 2.60 -13.82 18.12
CA VAL A 48 2.88 -15.16 18.63
C VAL A 48 3.19 -15.10 20.12
N GLU A 49 4.02 -14.15 20.56
CA GLU A 49 4.35 -13.94 21.97
C GLU A 49 3.10 -13.64 22.81
N LEU A 50 2.16 -12.86 22.26
CA LEU A 50 0.89 -12.54 22.90
C LEU A 50 -0.17 -13.65 22.80
N GLY A 51 0.11 -14.76 22.10
CA GLY A 51 -0.85 -15.85 21.88
C GLY A 51 -2.01 -15.51 20.95
N ASN A 52 -1.95 -14.38 20.23
CA ASN A 52 -3.01 -13.88 19.35
C ASN A 52 -2.82 -14.26 17.87
N ARG A 53 -1.70 -14.93 17.54
CA ARG A 53 -1.32 -15.27 16.16
C ARG A 53 -0.72 -16.66 16.07
N GLU A 54 -1.31 -17.49 15.23
CA GLU A 54 -0.78 -18.84 14.92
C GLU A 54 -0.24 -18.93 13.49
N ARG A 55 -0.85 -18.22 12.54
CA ARG A 55 -0.49 -18.29 11.12
C ARG A 55 0.65 -17.33 10.79
N LYS A 56 1.71 -17.88 10.18
CA LYS A 56 2.84 -17.14 9.60
C LYS A 56 2.38 -16.09 8.57
N PRO A 57 3.17 -15.03 8.32
CA PRO A 57 2.96 -14.14 7.20
C PRO A 57 2.71 -14.91 5.89
N GLY A 58 1.70 -14.50 5.13
CA GLY A 58 1.29 -15.18 3.89
C GLY A 58 0.36 -16.39 4.08
N GLY A 59 0.16 -16.89 5.31
CA GLY A 59 -0.76 -18.02 5.58
C GLY A 59 -2.25 -17.64 5.69
N GLY A 60 -2.60 -16.38 5.45
CA GLY A 60 -3.97 -15.85 5.54
C GLY A 60 -4.60 -15.56 4.18
N ARG A 61 -5.74 -14.85 4.18
CA ARG A 61 -6.36 -14.34 2.94
C ARG A 61 -5.38 -13.39 2.24
N ILE A 62 -5.19 -13.60 0.94
CA ILE A 62 -4.39 -12.72 0.09
C ILE A 62 -5.19 -11.42 -0.11
N GLY A 63 -4.59 -10.28 0.21
CA GLY A 63 -5.21 -8.96 0.03
C GLY A 63 -5.23 -8.51 -1.44
N ASN A 64 -6.18 -7.64 -1.79
CA ASN A 64 -6.39 -7.18 -3.17
C ASN A 64 -5.25 -6.29 -3.70
N LEU A 65 -4.48 -5.63 -2.82
CA LEU A 65 -3.29 -4.85 -3.19
C LEU A 65 -2.07 -5.75 -3.33
N GLY A 66 -1.95 -6.43 -4.49
CA GLY A 66 -0.94 -7.46 -4.72
C GLY A 66 0.52 -6.98 -4.69
N SER A 67 0.82 -5.85 -5.33
CA SER A 67 2.20 -5.32 -5.42
C SER A 67 2.55 -4.33 -4.31
N TYR A 68 3.85 -4.17 -4.02
CA TYR A 68 4.32 -3.12 -3.09
C TYR A 68 4.05 -1.72 -3.64
N ALA A 69 4.18 -1.52 -4.96
CA ALA A 69 3.78 -0.29 -5.62
C ALA A 69 2.30 0.04 -5.37
N ALA A 70 1.39 -0.93 -5.48
CA ALA A 70 -0.04 -0.71 -5.20
C ALA A 70 -0.29 -0.32 -3.73
N LYS A 71 0.40 -0.99 -2.78
CA LYS A 71 0.28 -0.68 -1.35
C LYS A 71 0.83 0.71 -1.00
N LEU A 72 1.98 1.09 -1.56
CA LEU A 72 2.56 2.41 -1.37
C LEU A 72 1.68 3.49 -2.00
N PHE A 73 1.24 3.29 -3.24
CA PHE A 73 0.36 4.22 -3.94
C PHE A 73 -0.93 4.46 -3.15
N PHE A 74 -1.58 3.38 -2.69
CA PHE A 74 -2.79 3.46 -1.88
C PHE A 74 -2.58 4.31 -0.61
N THR A 75 -1.49 4.05 0.11
CA THR A 75 -1.12 4.76 1.34
C THR A 75 -0.89 6.25 1.07
N LEU A 76 -0.07 6.59 0.07
CA LEU A 76 0.22 7.97 -0.28
C LEU A 76 -1.00 8.70 -0.82
N PHE A 77 -1.85 8.02 -1.60
CA PHE A 77 -3.11 8.57 -2.09
C PHE A 77 -4.03 8.95 -0.93
N TYR A 78 -4.16 8.08 0.06
CA TYR A 78 -4.93 8.39 1.26
C TYR A 78 -4.34 9.58 2.03
N PHE A 79 -3.01 9.64 2.21
CA PHE A 79 -2.38 10.77 2.89
C PHE A 79 -2.52 12.09 2.13
N LYS A 80 -2.42 12.06 0.80
CA LYS A 80 -2.47 13.26 -0.04
C LYS A 80 -3.89 13.79 -0.22
N CYS A 81 -4.85 12.91 -0.48
CA CYS A 81 -6.22 13.28 -0.83
C CYS A 81 -7.20 13.15 0.34
N TYR A 82 -6.80 12.47 1.42
CA TYR A 82 -7.60 12.27 2.65
C TYR A 82 -9.04 11.87 2.37
N THR A 83 -9.22 10.93 1.44
CA THR A 83 -10.54 10.46 1.03
C THR A 83 -11.21 9.65 2.14
N THR A 84 -12.54 9.69 2.21
CA THR A 84 -13.29 8.76 3.08
C THR A 84 -13.06 7.30 2.65
N PHE A 85 -13.27 6.36 3.57
CA PHE A 85 -13.09 4.94 3.28
C PHE A 85 -14.02 4.42 2.17
N ASP A 86 -15.23 4.97 2.02
CA ASP A 86 -16.13 4.59 0.94
C ASP A 86 -15.60 5.02 -0.43
N ILE A 87 -15.09 6.26 -0.54
CA ILE A 87 -14.48 6.76 -1.78
C ILE A 87 -13.21 5.95 -2.09
N LEU A 88 -12.39 5.71 -1.07
CA LEU A 88 -11.16 4.93 -1.21
C LEU A 88 -11.47 3.50 -1.66
N GLY A 89 -12.46 2.85 -1.04
CA GLY A 89 -12.92 1.52 -1.41
C GLY A 89 -13.48 1.46 -2.83
N PHE A 90 -14.26 2.46 -3.22
CA PHE A 90 -14.77 2.58 -4.59
C PHE A 90 -13.65 2.75 -5.63
N LEU A 91 -12.68 3.64 -5.37
CA LEU A 91 -11.57 3.91 -6.30
C LEU A 91 -10.64 2.70 -6.45
N PHE A 92 -10.37 1.98 -5.35
CA PHE A 92 -9.43 0.86 -5.34
C PHE A 92 -10.10 -0.51 -5.51
N ASP A 93 -11.43 -0.58 -5.66
CA ASP A 93 -12.19 -1.84 -5.77
C ASP A 93 -11.99 -2.74 -4.52
N LEU A 94 -12.10 -2.10 -3.35
CA LEU A 94 -11.98 -2.73 -2.01
C LEU A 94 -13.31 -2.74 -1.24
N ASN A 95 -14.39 -2.33 -1.88
CA ASN A 95 -15.75 -2.27 -1.35
C ASN A 95 -16.49 -3.62 -1.39
N ARG A 96 -15.76 -4.75 -1.47
CA ARG A 96 -16.30 -6.12 -1.54
C ARG A 96 -15.58 -7.08 -0.61
#